data_AF-A0A654CL92-F1
#
_entry.id   AF-A0A654CL92-F1
#
_cell.length_a   1.000
_cell.length_b   1.000
_cell.length_c   1.000
_cell.angle_alpha   90.00
_cell.angle_beta   90.00
_cell.angle_gamma   90.00
#
_symmetry.space_group_name_H-M   'P 1'
#
loop_
_entity.id
_entity.type
_entity.pdbx_description
1 polymer ?
#
loop_
_entity_poly.entity_id
_entity_poly.type
_entity_poly.pdbx_seq_one_letter_code
_entity_poly.pdbx_strand_id
1 'polypeptide(L)' 'MNQYQEFLNHPDSFIFILFIFYLIASLFFFTLTVFIGLKPVSFKEKIITILVLTIILTLTLTGLSYVIIH' A
#
# COMPACT_ATOMS: atom_id res chain seq x y z
N MET A 1 6.39 30.56 5.82
CA MET A 1 7.01 29.23 6.07
C MET A 1 6.07 28.33 6.91
N ASN A 2 4.73 28.46 6.77
CA ASN A 2 3.78 27.89 7.75
C ASN A 2 2.86 26.79 7.18
N GLN A 3 2.52 26.80 5.89
CA GLN A 3 1.56 25.84 5.32
C GLN A 3 2.11 24.40 5.22
N TYR A 4 3.39 24.22 4.93
CA TYR A 4 4.00 22.88 4.87
C TYR A 4 4.09 22.22 6.25
N GLN A 5 4.30 23.00 7.31
CA GLN A 5 4.31 22.48 8.67
C GLN A 5 2.90 22.13 9.17
N GLU A 6 1.89 22.95 8.85
CA GLU A 6 0.49 22.60 9.12
C GLU A 6 0.06 21.33 8.39
N PHE A 7 0.45 21.18 7.12
CA PHE A 7 0.16 19.96 6.37
C PHE A 7 0.80 18.74 7.04
N LEU A 8 2.08 18.78 7.41
CA LEU A 8 2.76 17.66 8.06
C LEU A 8 2.25 17.35 9.48
N ASN A 9 1.66 18.33 10.17
CA ASN A 9 1.12 18.16 11.51
C ASN A 9 -0.34 17.65 11.53
N HIS A 10 -0.99 17.52 10.37
CA HIS A 10 -2.35 16.97 10.29
C HIS A 10 -2.31 15.43 10.22
N PRO A 11 -3.13 14.72 11.03
CA PRO A 11 -3.15 13.25 11.04
C PRO A 11 -3.43 12.64 9.66
N ASP A 12 -4.26 13.30 8.84
CA ASP A 12 -4.58 12.86 7.48
C ASP A 12 -3.36 12.85 6.55
N SER A 13 -2.46 13.82 6.67
CA SER A 13 -1.25 13.89 5.85
C SER A 13 -0.29 12.77 6.20
N PHE A 14 -0.19 12.43 7.50
CA PHE A 14 0.58 11.29 7.96
C PHE A 14 0.00 9.97 7.44
N ILE A 15 -1.32 9.81 7.46
CA ILE A 15 -2.02 8.64 6.90
C ILE A 15 -1.81 8.53 5.39
N PHE A 16 -1.82 9.65 4.66
CA PHE A 16 -1.54 9.66 3.23
C PHE A 16 -0.10 9.24 2.91
N ILE A 17 0.88 9.71 3.70
CA ILE A 17 2.27 9.27 3.57
C ILE A 17 2.38 7.77 3.83
N LEU A 18 1.73 7.26 4.89
CA LEU A 18 1.68 5.83 5.19
C LEU A 18 1.06 5.02 4.05
N PHE A 19 -0.03 5.50 3.44
CA PHE A 19 -0.65 4.87 2.28
C PHE A 19 0.35 4.68 1.13
N ILE A 20 1.16 5.70 0.80
CA ILE A 20 2.18 5.59 -0.24
C ILE A 20 3.23 4.53 0.12
N PHE A 21 3.70 4.52 1.37
CA PHE A 21 4.66 3.51 1.83
C PHE A 21 4.09 2.10 1.77
N TYR A 22 2.84 1.90 2.21
CA TYR A 22 2.15 0.61 2.14
C TYR A 22 1.94 0.16 0.70
N LEU A 23 1.59 1.06 -0.22
CA LEU A 23 1.41 0.76 -1.63
C LEU A 23 2.72 0.25 -2.26
N ILE A 24 3.82 0.97 -2.07
CA ILE A 24 5.13 0.62 -2.63
C ILE A 24 5.63 -0.71 -2.03
N ALA A 25 5.55 -0.85 -0.71
CA ALA A 25 5.98 -2.06 -0.01
C ALA A 25 5.16 -3.29 -0.46
N SER A 26 3.84 -3.15 -0.57
CA SER A 26 2.94 -4.22 -1.01
C SER A 26 3.22 -4.63 -2.45
N LEU A 27 3.40 -3.67 -3.36
CA LEU A 27 3.75 -3.96 -4.75
C LEU A 27 5.05 -4.74 -4.85
N PHE A 28 6.09 -4.30 -4.13
CA PHE A 28 7.40 -4.96 -4.14
C PHE A 28 7.30 -6.38 -3.58
N PHE A 29 6.67 -6.54 -2.41
CA PHE A 29 6.51 -7.83 -1.75
C PHE A 29 5.72 -8.81 -2.62
N PHE A 30 4.53 -8.41 -3.09
CA PHE A 30 3.69 -9.30 -3.89
C PHE A 30 4.27 -9.60 -5.26
N THR A 31 5.01 -8.66 -5.87
CA THR A 31 5.75 -8.97 -7.11
C THR A 31 6.75 -10.10 -6.86
N LEU A 32 7.58 -10.01 -5.83
CA LEU A 32 8.53 -11.09 -5.51
C LEU A 32 7.80 -12.40 -5.21
N THR A 33 6.80 -12.38 -4.33
CA THR A 33 6.09 -13.59 -3.90
C THR A 33 5.33 -14.26 -5.03
N VAL A 34 4.61 -13.50 -5.87
CA VAL A 34 3.81 -14.04 -6.97
C VAL A 34 4.69 -14.61 -8.07
N PHE A 35 5.80 -13.94 -8.42
CA PHE A 35 6.70 -14.45 -9.45
C PHE A 35 7.47 -15.70 -9.01
N ILE A 36 7.83 -15.80 -7.72
CA ILE A 36 8.55 -16.95 -7.16
C ILE A 36 7.59 -18.12 -6.85
N GLY A 37 6.44 -17.83 -6.24
CA GLY A 37 5.49 -18.82 -5.71
C GLY A 37 4.51 -19.37 -6.73
N LEU A 38 4.04 -18.55 -7.68
CA LEU A 38 3.03 -18.95 -8.67
C LEU A 38 3.66 -19.28 -10.03
N LYS A 39 4.64 -20.19 -10.06
CA LYS A 39 5.38 -20.55 -11.29
C LYS A 39 4.52 -20.95 -12.50
N PRO A 40 3.52 -21.86 -12.39
CA PRO A 40 2.75 -22.34 -13.55
C PRO A 40 1.67 -21.36 -14.02
N VAL A 41 1.46 -20.24 -13.32
CA VAL A 41 0.39 -19.28 -13.59
C VAL A 41 0.80 -18.33 -14.72
N SER A 42 -0.17 -17.97 -15.58
CA SER A 42 0.10 -17.09 -16.72
C SER A 42 0.52 -15.68 -16.26
N PHE A 43 1.26 -14.97 -17.11
CA PHE A 43 1.71 -13.60 -16.78
C PHE A 43 0.54 -12.66 -16.46
N LYS A 44 -0.58 -12.78 -17.20
CA LYS A 44 -1.78 -11.97 -16.97
C LYS A 44 -2.38 -12.22 -15.59
N GLU A 45 -2.52 -13.48 -15.20
CA GLU A 45 -3.03 -13.85 -13.87
C GLU A 45 -2.10 -13.37 -12.75
N LYS A 46 -0.78 -13.42 -12.95
CA LYS A 46 0.19 -12.87 -11.98
C LYS A 46 -0.02 -11.37 -11.76
N ILE A 47 -0.16 -10.59 -12.83
CA ILE A 47 -0.38 -9.14 -12.72
C ILE A 47 -1.70 -8.83 -12.01
N ILE A 48 -2.79 -9.52 -12.37
CA ILE A 48 -4.09 -9.34 -11.71
C ILE A 48 -3.98 -9.67 -10.21
N THR A 49 -3.30 -10.79 -9.88
CA THR A 49 -3.09 -11.21 -8.49
C THR A 49 -2.32 -10.16 -7.70
N ILE A 50 -1.21 -9.63 -8.24
CA ILE A 50 -0.41 -8.59 -7.59
C ILE A 50 -1.25 -7.33 -7.35
N LEU A 51 -2.02 -6.88 -8.36
CA LEU A 51 -2.85 -5.68 -8.23
C LEU A 51 -3.92 -5.84 -7.16
N VAL A 52 -4.66 -6.95 -7.18
CA VAL A 52 -5.73 -7.21 -6.21
C VAL A 52 -5.18 -7.30 -4.79
N LEU A 53 -4.11 -8.07 -4.57
CA LEU A 53 -3.50 -8.22 -3.24
C LEU A 53 -2.92 -6.90 -2.72
N THR A 54 -2.28 -6.12 -3.60
CA THR A 54 -1.73 -4.81 -3.26
C THR A 54 -2.84 -3.86 -2.81
N ILE A 55 -3.93 -3.76 -3.56
CA ILE A 55 -5.05 -2.86 -3.23
C ILE A 55 -5.67 -3.26 -1.90
N ILE A 56 -5.99 -4.55 -1.72
CA ILE A 56 -6.62 -5.05 -0.49
C ILE A 56 -5.74 -4.77 0.72
N LEU A 57 -4.45 -5.13 0.66
CA LEU A 57 -3.52 -4.95 1.77
C LEU A 57 -3.33 -3.46 2.10
N THR A 58 -3.11 -2.63 1.08
CA THR A 58 -2.87 -1.20 1.25
C THR A 58 -4.09 -0.50 1.86
N LEU A 59 -5.31 -0.80 1.38
CA LEU A 59 -6.54 -0.25 1.95
C LEU A 59 -6.79 -0.73 3.39
N THR A 60 -6.52 -2.01 3.67
CA THR A 60 -6.68 -2.56 5.02
C THR A 60 -5.74 -1.89 6.01
N LEU A 61 -4.45 -1.79 5.68
CA LEU A 61 -3.47 -1.15 6.56
C LEU A 61 -3.76 0.34 6.73
N THR A 62 -4.12 1.04 5.66
CA THR A 62 -4.48 2.47 5.72
C THR A 62 -5.73 2.69 6.56
N GLY A 63 -6.75 1.84 6.41
CA GLY A 63 -7.97 1.90 7.22
C GLY A 63 -7.70 1.62 8.70
N LEU A 64 -6.85 0.63 9.01
CA LEU A 64 -6.41 0.37 10.39
C LEU A 64 -5.62 1.55 10.96
N SER A 65 -4.69 2.12 10.22
CA SER A 65 -3.96 3.33 10.62
C SER A 65 -4.91 4.50 10.87
N TYR A 66 -5.92 4.68 10.03
CA TYR A 66 -6.93 5.72 10.20
C TYR A 66 -7.68 5.58 11.53
N VAL A 67 -8.13 4.36 11.86
CA VAL A 67 -8.83 4.05 13.13
C VAL A 67 -7.94 4.14 14.37
N ILE A 68 -6.62 3.94 14.22
CA ILE A 68 -5.68 4.03 15.35
C ILE A 68 -5.28 5.48 15.65
N ILE A 69 -5.16 6.30 14.62
CA ILE A 69 -4.65 7.67 14.71
C ILE A 69 -5.76 8.67 15.06
N HIS A 70 -7.01 8.38 14.69
CA HIS A 70 -8.20 9.16 15.03
C HIS A 70 -9.02 8.47 16.12
#